data_AF-A0AAD6RSN4-F1
#
_entry.id   AF-A0AAD6RSN4-F1
#
_cell.length_a   1.000
_cell.length_b   1.000
_cell.length_c   1.000
_cell.angle_alpha   90.00
_cell.angle_beta   90.00
_cell.angle_gamma   90.00
#
_symmetry.space_group_name_H-M   'P 1'
#
loop_
_entity.id
_entity.type
_entity.pdbx_description
1 polymer ?
#
loop_
_entity_poly.entity_id
_entity_poly.type
_entity_poly.pdbx_seq_one_letter_code
_entity_poly.pdbx_strand_id
1 'polypeptide(L)'
;MSNDELSILEQIYNESRPHEARLDSQYEVVWVPIVDGSVQSDPILKEKFESMQSSMPWFTVYHPSLIEKAVIRFIKEVWHFRNKPILVVLDPQGKVVCPNALHMMWIWGSSAFPFTSLREESLWRDETWRLELLVDGIDPVILNWIKEGKYIFLYGGDDEEWARKFTNTARAVAQAARIPLEMVYVGKSSKREKIRRVIATITVEKLSYVWQDLTMIWFFWTRLESMLYSKIQLGKLDDHDPMMQEIKKLLSYDREGGWAVLSNGSNVVANGHKTTALQTLLEYDLWKEQVPVKGFDLAFRDHQGRIHDISRPCCRFDFPMTTGRIPGTMKCPECNRTMEKFSTFLCCHDEVIPDELFK
;
A
#
# COMPACT_ATOMS: atom_id res chain seq x y z
N MET A 1 -11.59 -5.50 -12.96
CA MET A 1 -10.58 -4.42 -12.91
C MET A 1 -11.34 -3.11 -12.78
N SER A 2 -10.93 -2.23 -11.87
CA SER A 2 -11.49 -0.87 -11.78
C SER A 2 -10.86 0.04 -12.83
N ASN A 3 -11.48 1.22 -13.07
CA ASN A 3 -10.88 2.22 -13.96
C ASN A 3 -9.56 2.76 -13.38
N ASP A 4 -9.49 2.96 -12.05
CA ASP A 4 -8.28 3.36 -11.33
C ASP A 4 -7.14 2.33 -11.55
N GLU A 5 -7.43 1.02 -11.55
CA GLU A 5 -6.44 -0.03 -11.84
C GLU A 5 -5.99 0.02 -13.31
N LEU A 6 -6.93 0.20 -14.24
CA LEU A 6 -6.63 0.20 -15.66
C LEU A 6 -5.72 1.38 -16.05
N SER A 7 -6.01 2.58 -15.54
CA SER A 7 -5.26 3.80 -15.88
C SER A 7 -3.80 3.73 -15.41
N ILE A 8 -3.53 3.21 -14.20
CA ILE A 8 -2.16 3.08 -13.72
C ILE A 8 -1.42 1.96 -14.48
N LEU A 9 -2.07 0.85 -14.82
CA LEU A 9 -1.45 -0.18 -15.66
C LEU A 9 -1.09 0.36 -17.05
N GLU A 10 -1.99 1.12 -17.65
CA GLU A 10 -1.75 1.80 -18.93
C GLU A 10 -0.57 2.76 -18.84
N GLN A 11 -0.48 3.56 -17.77
CA GLN A 11 0.66 4.44 -17.54
C GLN A 11 1.98 3.65 -17.47
N ILE A 12 2.06 2.62 -16.63
CA ILE A 12 3.28 1.80 -16.48
C ILE A 12 3.67 1.14 -17.82
N TYR A 13 2.67 0.65 -18.56
CA TYR A 13 2.90 0.06 -19.87
C TYR A 13 3.41 1.08 -20.89
N ASN A 14 2.82 2.28 -20.94
CA ASN A 14 3.25 3.33 -21.86
C ASN A 14 4.65 3.86 -21.52
N GLU A 15 5.00 3.98 -20.23
CA GLU A 15 6.34 4.36 -19.79
C GLU A 15 7.43 3.37 -20.24
N SER A 16 7.07 2.11 -20.51
CA SER A 16 8.02 1.09 -20.98
C SER A 16 8.41 1.25 -22.46
N ARG A 17 7.64 1.98 -23.28
CA ARG A 17 7.77 2.03 -24.75
C ARG A 17 8.68 3.12 -25.35
N PRO A 18 8.83 4.35 -24.82
CA PRO A 18 9.46 5.46 -25.57
C PRO A 18 10.98 5.63 -25.43
N HIS A 19 11.72 4.68 -24.85
CA HIS A 19 13.20 4.76 -24.88
C HIS A 19 13.77 3.78 -25.91
N GLU A 20 14.15 4.30 -27.08
CA GLU A 20 14.94 3.59 -28.11
C GLU A 20 16.27 3.00 -27.55
N ALA A 21 16.71 3.45 -26.37
CA ALA A 21 17.85 2.89 -25.64
C ALA A 21 17.52 1.65 -24.78
N ARG A 22 16.26 1.22 -24.65
CA ARG A 22 15.80 0.05 -23.87
C ARG A 22 15.29 -1.09 -24.75
N LEU A 23 16.07 -1.49 -25.76
CA LEU A 23 15.77 -2.68 -26.57
C LEU A 23 15.56 -3.95 -25.71
N ASP A 24 16.11 -3.98 -24.49
CA ASP A 24 16.02 -5.10 -23.56
C ASP A 24 14.73 -5.15 -22.71
N SER A 25 13.86 -4.13 -22.73
CA SER A 25 12.66 -4.05 -21.86
C SER A 25 11.33 -4.28 -22.58
N GLN A 26 11.35 -4.84 -23.78
CA GLN A 26 10.13 -5.08 -24.56
C GLN A 26 9.36 -6.27 -24.00
N TYR A 27 8.17 -6.00 -23.47
CA TYR A 27 7.18 -7.02 -23.15
C TYR A 27 5.85 -6.63 -23.79
N GLU A 28 5.06 -7.64 -24.14
CA GLU A 28 3.69 -7.47 -24.60
C GLU A 28 2.73 -7.96 -23.52
N VAL A 29 1.59 -7.28 -23.39
CA VAL A 29 0.53 -7.67 -22.46
C VAL A 29 -0.62 -8.27 -23.28
N VAL A 30 -1.18 -9.37 -22.80
CA VAL A 30 -2.38 -9.97 -23.37
C VAL A 30 -3.45 -10.06 -22.29
N TRP A 31 -4.54 -9.31 -22.46
CA TRP A 31 -5.69 -9.38 -21.57
C TRP A 31 -6.56 -10.59 -21.90
N VAL A 32 -6.76 -11.45 -20.91
CA VAL A 32 -7.61 -12.64 -21.00
C VAL A 32 -8.83 -12.45 -20.08
N PRO A 33 -10.00 -12.08 -20.62
CA PRO A 33 -11.18 -11.77 -19.82
C PRO A 33 -11.89 -13.04 -19.33
N ILE A 34 -11.74 -13.33 -18.03
CA ILE A 34 -12.49 -14.40 -17.36
C ILE A 34 -13.79 -13.81 -16.80
N VAL A 35 -14.86 -13.86 -17.60
CA VAL A 35 -16.19 -13.39 -17.21
C VAL A 35 -17.16 -14.54 -17.00
N ASP A 36 -18.20 -14.29 -16.20
CA ASP A 36 -19.34 -15.20 -16.10
C ASP A 36 -20.21 -15.11 -17.37
N GLY A 37 -20.97 -16.16 -17.67
CA GLY A 37 -21.87 -16.22 -18.82
C GLY A 37 -22.95 -15.13 -18.81
N SER A 38 -23.26 -14.55 -17.65
CA SER A 38 -24.20 -13.44 -17.48
C SER A 38 -23.81 -12.17 -18.24
N VAL A 39 -22.50 -11.91 -18.44
CA VAL A 39 -22.00 -10.77 -19.23
C VAL A 39 -22.45 -10.84 -20.69
N GLN A 40 -22.72 -12.04 -21.21
CA GLN A 40 -23.17 -12.23 -22.60
C GLN A 40 -24.66 -11.96 -22.78
N SER A 41 -25.44 -12.03 -21.70
CA SER A 41 -26.90 -11.87 -21.73
C SER A 41 -27.37 -10.48 -21.33
N ASP A 42 -26.52 -9.69 -20.67
CA ASP A 42 -26.82 -8.33 -20.21
C ASP A 42 -26.17 -7.27 -21.13
N PRO A 43 -26.97 -6.48 -21.88
CA PRO A 43 -26.46 -5.43 -22.77
C PRO A 43 -25.58 -4.40 -22.06
N ILE A 44 -25.86 -4.07 -20.80
CA ILE A 44 -25.11 -3.07 -20.04
C ILE A 44 -23.72 -3.60 -19.68
N LEU A 45 -23.64 -4.87 -19.27
CA LEU A 45 -22.36 -5.53 -18.98
C LEU A 45 -21.51 -5.69 -20.23
N LYS A 46 -22.15 -5.95 -21.38
CA LYS A 46 -21.49 -6.04 -22.68
C LYS A 46 -20.90 -4.70 -23.12
N GLU A 47 -21.68 -3.62 -23.08
CA GLU A 47 -21.18 -2.27 -23.43
C GLU A 47 -20.02 -1.85 -22.53
N LYS A 48 -20.12 -2.11 -21.22
CA LYS A 48 -19.03 -1.86 -20.27
C LYS A 48 -17.77 -2.67 -20.58
N PHE A 49 -17.92 -3.92 -21.01
CA PHE A 49 -16.80 -4.76 -21.43
C PHE A 49 -16.12 -4.20 -22.69
N GLU A 50 -16.89 -3.88 -23.73
CA GLU A 50 -16.37 -3.34 -24.99
C GLU A 50 -15.70 -1.97 -24.80
N SER A 51 -16.26 -1.12 -23.92
CA SER A 51 -15.65 0.16 -23.55
C SER A 51 -14.31 -0.04 -22.86
N MET A 52 -14.22 -0.97 -21.90
CA MET A 52 -12.96 -1.28 -21.21
C MET A 52 -11.93 -1.92 -22.15
N GLN A 53 -12.37 -2.80 -23.05
CA GLN A 53 -11.50 -3.46 -24.01
C GLN A 53 -10.94 -2.47 -25.03
N SER A 54 -11.74 -1.51 -25.50
CA SER A 54 -11.32 -0.54 -26.51
C SER A 54 -10.35 0.52 -25.97
N SER A 55 -10.30 0.74 -24.66
CA SER A 55 -9.32 1.64 -24.04
C SER A 55 -7.97 0.97 -23.73
N MET A 56 -7.81 -0.34 -23.94
CA MET A 56 -6.56 -1.04 -23.64
C MET A 56 -5.52 -0.85 -24.75
N PRO A 57 -4.29 -0.41 -24.43
CA PRO A 57 -3.22 -0.24 -25.43
C PRO A 57 -2.46 -1.54 -25.76
N TRP A 58 -2.91 -2.67 -25.20
CA TRP A 58 -2.29 -3.98 -25.33
C TRP A 58 -3.23 -5.00 -25.98
N PHE A 59 -2.72 -6.18 -26.30
CA PHE A 59 -3.52 -7.22 -26.93
C PHE A 59 -4.62 -7.73 -26.01
N THR A 60 -5.72 -8.18 -26.60
CA THR A 60 -6.89 -8.67 -25.89
C THR A 60 -7.48 -9.87 -26.63
N VAL A 61 -7.96 -10.87 -25.88
CA VAL A 61 -8.80 -11.91 -26.47
C VAL A 61 -10.12 -11.24 -26.89
N TYR A 62 -10.40 -11.27 -28.20
CA TYR A 62 -11.49 -10.52 -28.81
C TYR A 62 -12.84 -10.70 -28.09
N HIS A 63 -13.23 -11.94 -27.78
CA HIS A 63 -14.48 -12.21 -27.08
C HIS A 63 -14.31 -13.35 -26.05
N PRO A 64 -14.89 -13.23 -24.84
CA PRO A 64 -14.74 -14.26 -23.80
C PRO A 64 -15.24 -15.65 -24.19
N SER A 65 -16.20 -15.75 -25.11
CA SER A 65 -16.70 -17.05 -25.61
C SER A 65 -15.66 -17.87 -26.38
N LEU A 66 -14.55 -17.25 -26.81
CA LEU A 66 -13.44 -17.93 -27.45
C LEU A 66 -12.54 -18.67 -26.45
N ILE A 67 -12.70 -18.42 -25.15
CA ILE A 67 -11.92 -19.06 -24.10
C ILE A 67 -12.60 -20.36 -23.71
N GLU A 68 -11.97 -21.49 -24.05
CA GLU A 68 -12.51 -22.80 -23.71
C GLU A 68 -12.63 -23.00 -22.19
N LYS A 69 -13.65 -23.76 -21.76
CA LYS A 69 -13.87 -24.08 -20.34
C LYS A 69 -12.65 -24.72 -19.67
N ALA A 70 -11.87 -25.51 -20.41
CA ALA A 70 -10.64 -26.11 -19.91
C ALA A 70 -9.57 -25.07 -19.58
N VAL A 71 -9.43 -24.03 -20.40
CA VAL A 71 -8.52 -22.89 -20.18
C VAL A 71 -8.99 -22.09 -18.96
N ILE A 72 -10.29 -21.80 -18.84
CA ILE A 72 -10.84 -21.10 -17.66
C ILE A 72 -10.55 -21.89 -16.38
N ARG A 73 -10.75 -23.22 -16.41
CA ARG A 73 -10.45 -24.10 -15.27
C ARG A 73 -8.96 -24.06 -14.92
N PHE A 74 -8.07 -24.15 -15.91
CA PHE A 74 -6.63 -24.04 -15.72
C PHE A 74 -6.24 -22.70 -15.05
N ILE A 75 -6.76 -21.58 -15.55
CA ILE A 75 -6.51 -20.25 -14.99
C ILE A 75 -6.97 -20.16 -13.53
N LYS A 76 -8.14 -20.73 -13.20
CA LYS A 76 -8.68 -20.74 -11.83
C LYS A 76 -7.92 -21.67 -10.89
N GLU A 77 -7.56 -22.87 -11.34
CA GLU A 77 -6.98 -23.91 -10.48
C GLU A 77 -5.46 -23.81 -10.39
N VAL A 78 -4.78 -23.59 -11.52
CA VAL A 78 -3.31 -23.58 -11.62
C VAL A 78 -2.74 -22.19 -11.39
N TRP A 79 -3.31 -21.15 -12.02
CA TRP A 79 -2.89 -19.76 -11.76
C TRP A 79 -3.59 -19.15 -10.55
N HIS A 80 -4.48 -19.91 -9.90
CA HIS A 80 -5.21 -19.50 -8.70
C HIS A 80 -6.01 -18.20 -8.89
N PHE A 81 -6.47 -17.93 -10.12
CA PHE A 81 -7.35 -16.80 -10.38
C PHE A 81 -8.69 -17.01 -9.68
N ARG A 82 -9.12 -15.98 -8.95
CA ARG A 82 -10.43 -15.93 -8.30
C ARG A 82 -11.24 -14.80 -8.94
N ASN A 83 -11.26 -13.62 -8.32
CA ASN A 83 -12.00 -12.46 -8.82
C ASN A 83 -11.15 -11.19 -8.94
N LYS A 84 -9.95 -11.16 -8.34
CA LYS A 84 -9.01 -10.05 -8.51
C LYS A 84 -8.11 -10.29 -9.73
N PRO A 85 -7.75 -9.23 -10.49
CA PRO A 85 -6.82 -9.38 -11.59
C PRO A 85 -5.48 -9.94 -11.10
N ILE A 86 -4.88 -10.80 -11.92
CA ILE A 86 -3.51 -11.31 -11.75
C ILE A 86 -2.76 -11.05 -13.06
N LEU A 87 -1.44 -10.89 -12.96
CA LEU A 87 -0.58 -10.73 -14.13
C LEU A 87 0.46 -11.86 -14.14
N VAL A 88 0.22 -12.87 -14.97
CA VAL A 88 1.11 -14.03 -15.09
C VAL A 88 2.18 -13.71 -16.14
N VAL A 89 3.44 -13.89 -15.78
CA VAL A 89 4.57 -13.61 -16.69
C VAL A 89 5.04 -14.92 -17.30
N LEU A 90 5.11 -14.93 -18.64
CA LEU A 90 5.61 -16.03 -19.45
C LEU A 90 6.95 -15.63 -20.07
N ASP A 91 7.90 -16.57 -20.15
CA ASP A 91 9.09 -16.41 -20.98
C ASP A 91 8.77 -16.67 -22.46
N PRO A 92 9.71 -16.43 -23.40
CA PRO A 92 9.48 -16.68 -24.83
C PRO A 92 9.18 -18.14 -25.19
N GLN A 93 9.41 -19.09 -24.27
CA GLN A 93 9.07 -20.51 -24.43
C GLN A 93 7.69 -20.85 -23.86
N GLY A 94 6.97 -19.86 -23.31
CA GLY A 94 5.64 -20.01 -22.72
C GLY A 94 5.65 -20.55 -21.29
N LYS A 95 6.80 -20.59 -20.62
CA LYS A 95 6.90 -21.05 -19.22
C LYS A 95 6.57 -19.90 -18.28
N VAL A 96 5.81 -20.20 -17.22
CA VAL A 96 5.52 -19.25 -16.14
C VAL A 96 6.81 -18.96 -15.36
N VAL A 97 7.24 -17.70 -15.38
CA VAL A 97 8.41 -17.18 -14.64
C VAL A 97 8.06 -16.27 -13.47
N CYS A 98 6.79 -15.83 -13.40
CA CYS A 98 6.19 -15.24 -12.21
C CYS A 98 4.67 -15.51 -12.20
N PRO A 99 4.11 -16.07 -11.12
CA PRO A 99 2.68 -16.38 -11.05
C PRO A 99 1.80 -15.13 -10.89
N ASN A 100 2.31 -14.04 -10.32
CA ASN A 100 1.61 -12.77 -10.27
C ASN A 100 2.59 -11.58 -10.13
N ALA A 101 2.93 -10.96 -11.27
CA ALA A 101 3.79 -9.78 -11.34
C ALA A 101 3.04 -8.46 -11.14
N LEU A 102 1.72 -8.50 -10.92
CA LEU A 102 0.93 -7.30 -10.68
C LEU A 102 1.48 -6.53 -9.47
N HIS A 103 1.94 -7.24 -8.44
CA HIS A 103 2.57 -6.62 -7.27
C HIS A 103 3.87 -5.89 -7.62
N MET A 104 4.73 -6.50 -8.44
CA MET A 104 5.96 -5.85 -8.90
C MET A 104 5.68 -4.58 -9.70
N MET A 105 4.66 -4.60 -10.57
CA MET A 105 4.25 -3.41 -11.33
C MET A 105 3.80 -2.27 -10.41
N TRP A 106 3.03 -2.58 -9.36
CA TRP A 106 2.58 -1.57 -8.40
C TRP A 106 3.69 -0.99 -7.55
N ILE A 107 4.71 -1.79 -7.19
CA ILE A 107 5.80 -1.36 -6.30
C ILE A 107 6.92 -0.65 -7.07
N TRP A 108 7.29 -1.13 -8.25
CA TRP A 108 8.49 -0.65 -8.97
C TRP A 108 8.23 -0.25 -10.43
N GLY A 109 6.99 -0.35 -10.90
CA GLY A 109 6.64 -0.01 -12.29
C GLY A 109 7.48 -0.77 -13.31
N SER A 110 7.95 -0.05 -14.33
CA SER A 110 8.77 -0.61 -15.42
C SER A 110 10.16 -1.08 -14.95
N SER A 111 10.67 -0.58 -13.82
CA SER A 111 11.98 -0.97 -13.27
C SER A 111 12.02 -2.42 -12.78
N ALA A 112 10.86 -3.05 -12.59
CA ALA A 112 10.76 -4.46 -12.22
C ALA A 112 10.86 -5.44 -13.40
N PHE A 113 10.95 -4.97 -14.65
CA PHE A 113 11.29 -5.83 -15.77
C PHE A 113 12.58 -6.64 -15.47
N PRO A 114 12.67 -7.95 -15.81
CA PRO A 114 11.73 -8.77 -16.62
C PRO A 114 10.56 -9.41 -15.84
N PHE A 115 10.22 -8.88 -14.66
CA PHE A 115 9.08 -9.35 -13.86
C PHE A 115 9.13 -10.85 -13.50
N THR A 116 10.34 -11.40 -13.34
CA THR A 116 10.55 -12.78 -12.89
C THR A 116 10.57 -12.84 -11.36
N SER A 117 10.27 -13.99 -10.78
CA SER A 117 10.41 -14.17 -9.31
C SER A 117 11.85 -13.92 -8.83
N LEU A 118 12.86 -14.26 -9.63
CA LEU A 118 14.27 -13.93 -9.31
C LEU A 118 14.52 -12.42 -9.28
N ARG A 119 13.91 -11.67 -10.19
CA ARG A 119 13.96 -10.20 -10.20
C ARG A 119 13.26 -9.62 -8.98
N GLU A 120 12.08 -10.15 -8.63
CA GLU A 120 11.34 -9.78 -7.41
C GLU A 120 12.21 -9.97 -6.15
N GLU A 121 12.90 -11.10 -6.03
CA GLU A 121 13.82 -11.37 -4.92
C GLU A 121 15.01 -10.42 -4.87
N SER A 122 15.58 -10.06 -6.02
CA SER A 122 16.68 -9.09 -6.12
C SER A 122 16.21 -7.70 -5.69
N LEU A 123 15.06 -7.24 -6.19
CA LEU A 123 14.51 -5.93 -5.84
C LEU A 123 14.29 -5.83 -4.33
N TRP A 124 13.70 -6.84 -3.70
CA TRP A 124 13.53 -6.83 -2.24
C TRP A 124 14.83 -6.88 -1.45
N ARG A 125 15.90 -7.46 -2.01
CA ARG A 125 17.21 -7.54 -1.36
C ARG A 125 17.91 -6.19 -1.34
N ASP A 126 17.73 -5.41 -2.41
CA ASP A 126 18.35 -4.11 -2.60
C ASP A 126 17.48 -2.96 -2.04
N GLU A 127 16.25 -3.27 -1.63
CA GLU A 127 15.28 -2.31 -1.12
C GLU A 127 15.37 -2.16 0.40
N THR A 128 15.07 -0.96 0.88
CA THR A 128 15.02 -0.62 2.30
C THR A 128 13.69 0.05 2.64
N TRP A 129 13.32 0.15 3.91
CA TRP A 129 12.13 0.90 4.32
C TRP A 129 12.39 2.41 4.23
N ARG A 130 12.41 2.93 3.00
CA ARG A 130 12.66 4.33 2.65
C ARG A 130 11.39 5.01 2.15
N LEU A 131 11.34 6.34 2.19
CA LEU A 131 10.14 7.08 1.83
C LEU A 131 9.77 6.91 0.36
N GLU A 132 10.76 6.84 -0.53
CA GLU A 132 10.56 6.62 -1.98
C GLU A 132 9.82 5.32 -2.28
N LEU A 133 10.04 4.26 -1.48
CA LEU A 133 9.31 3.01 -1.63
C LEU A 133 7.79 3.22 -1.52
N LEU A 134 7.36 4.22 -0.74
CA LEU A 134 5.96 4.56 -0.49
C LEU A 134 5.36 5.54 -1.51
N VAL A 135 6.16 6.47 -2.04
CA VAL A 135 5.65 7.64 -2.80
C VAL A 135 6.19 7.79 -4.21
N ASP A 136 7.18 7.00 -4.63
CA ASP A 136 7.77 7.11 -5.95
C ASP A 136 6.73 6.83 -7.06
N GLY A 137 6.74 7.63 -8.12
CA GLY A 137 5.71 7.59 -9.16
C GLY A 137 4.31 8.05 -8.72
N ILE A 138 4.13 8.52 -7.48
CA ILE A 138 2.85 9.07 -6.99
C ILE A 138 2.91 10.60 -7.02
N ASP A 139 3.84 11.19 -6.27
CA ASP A 139 3.87 12.63 -6.06
C ASP A 139 5.29 13.22 -6.15
N PRO A 140 5.61 13.96 -7.22
CA PRO A 140 6.94 14.55 -7.39
C PRO A 140 7.26 15.65 -6.37
N VAL A 141 6.26 16.25 -5.72
CA VAL A 141 6.48 17.27 -4.67
C VAL A 141 7.19 16.65 -3.47
N ILE A 142 6.73 15.47 -3.03
CA ILE A 142 7.34 14.75 -1.92
C ILE A 142 8.77 14.32 -2.30
N LEU A 143 9.00 13.87 -3.54
CA LEU A 143 10.34 13.52 -4.01
C LEU A 143 11.32 14.71 -3.98
N ASN A 144 10.84 15.93 -4.20
CA ASN A 144 11.66 17.13 -4.06
C ASN A 144 11.99 17.41 -2.59
N TRP A 145 11.02 17.27 -1.67
CA TRP A 145 11.29 17.41 -0.23
C TRP A 145 12.30 16.39 0.30
N ILE A 146 12.25 15.16 -0.22
CA ILE A 146 13.23 14.11 0.07
C ILE A 146 14.64 14.58 -0.33
N LYS A 147 14.80 15.08 -1.56
CA LYS A 147 16.10 15.58 -2.07
C LYS A 147 16.61 16.79 -1.31
N GLU A 148 15.70 17.64 -0.84
CA GLU A 148 16.00 18.80 0.00
C GLU A 148 16.39 18.41 1.44
N GLY A 149 16.30 17.13 1.82
CA GLY A 149 16.64 16.65 3.16
C GLY A 149 15.68 17.16 4.24
N LYS A 150 14.41 17.39 3.88
CA LYS A 150 13.39 17.85 4.82
C LYS A 150 12.89 16.72 5.70
N TYR A 151 12.39 17.07 6.88
CA TYR A 151 11.52 16.18 7.63
C TYR A 151 10.14 16.17 7.00
N ILE A 152 9.56 14.99 6.83
CA ILE A 152 8.27 14.85 6.16
C ILE A 152 7.38 13.94 7.00
N PHE A 153 6.21 14.44 7.39
CA PHE A 153 5.11 13.60 7.86
C PHE A 153 4.16 13.27 6.72
N LEU A 154 4.05 11.98 6.41
CA LEU A 154 2.87 11.45 5.72
C LEU A 154 1.86 11.07 6.79
N TYR A 155 0.62 11.52 6.69
CA TYR A 155 -0.40 11.17 7.68
C TYR A 155 -1.77 11.00 7.03
N GLY A 156 -2.65 10.29 7.73
CA GLY A 156 -3.97 9.99 7.23
C GLY A 156 -4.93 9.51 8.30
N GLY A 157 -6.21 9.43 7.96
CA GLY A 157 -7.28 9.01 8.86
C GLY A 157 -8.64 9.51 8.39
N ASP A 158 -9.68 9.37 9.21
CA ASP A 158 -11.01 9.91 8.92
C ASP A 158 -11.55 10.86 10.02
N ASP A 159 -10.63 11.43 10.80
CA ASP A 159 -10.90 12.30 11.95
C ASP A 159 -10.27 13.70 11.73
N GLU A 160 -11.13 14.69 11.50
CA GLU A 160 -10.76 16.08 11.23
C GLU A 160 -10.14 16.77 12.45
N GLU A 161 -10.67 16.48 13.65
CA GLU A 161 -10.16 17.08 14.90
C GLU A 161 -8.78 16.54 15.22
N TRP A 162 -8.58 15.23 15.04
CA TRP A 162 -7.26 14.62 15.18
C TRP A 162 -6.27 15.21 14.17
N ALA A 163 -6.65 15.36 12.90
CA ALA A 163 -5.79 15.95 11.88
C ALA A 163 -5.36 17.38 12.23
N ARG A 164 -6.31 18.22 12.70
CA ARG A 164 -6.03 19.59 13.17
C ARG A 164 -5.09 19.60 14.38
N LYS A 165 -5.35 18.75 15.37
CA LYS A 165 -4.50 18.66 16.56
C LYS A 165 -3.10 18.20 16.20
N PHE A 166 -2.98 17.12 15.42
CA PHE A 166 -1.72 16.54 14.97
C PHE A 166 -0.85 17.54 14.22
N THR A 167 -1.39 18.18 13.18
CA THR A 167 -0.64 19.14 12.36
C THR A 167 -0.15 20.35 13.16
N ASN A 168 -0.98 20.89 14.05
CA ASN A 168 -0.59 22.02 14.88
C ASN A 168 0.50 21.63 15.90
N THR A 169 0.38 20.47 16.55
CA THR A 169 1.40 19.98 17.48
C THR A 169 2.71 19.67 16.74
N ALA A 170 2.65 19.00 15.59
CA ALA A 170 3.84 18.70 14.77
C ALA A 170 4.58 19.98 14.35
N ARG A 171 3.84 21.02 13.94
CA ARG A 171 4.42 22.32 13.59
C ARG A 171 5.09 22.99 14.80
N ALA A 172 4.45 22.97 15.97
CA ALA A 172 5.02 23.54 17.18
C ALA A 172 6.32 22.82 17.59
N VAL A 173 6.33 21.48 17.54
CA VAL A 173 7.52 20.66 17.80
C VAL A 173 8.62 20.97 16.79
N ALA A 174 8.29 21.08 15.50
CA ALA A 174 9.27 21.39 14.46
C ALA A 174 9.92 22.77 14.65
N GLN A 175 9.12 23.78 15.02
CA GLN A 175 9.62 25.12 15.36
C GLN A 175 10.53 25.09 16.58
N ALA A 176 10.15 24.37 17.63
CA ALA A 176 10.95 24.24 18.85
C ALA A 176 12.26 23.46 18.62
N ALA A 177 12.22 22.40 17.80
CA ALA A 177 13.37 21.60 17.40
C ALA A 177 14.22 22.25 16.30
N ARG A 178 13.73 23.33 15.67
CA ARG A 178 14.34 24.03 14.53
C ARG A 178 14.61 23.11 13.32
N ILE A 179 13.66 22.22 13.03
CA ILE A 179 13.75 21.31 11.88
C ILE A 179 12.86 21.80 10.72
N PRO A 180 13.30 21.61 9.45
CA PRO A 180 12.48 21.93 8.30
C PRO A 180 11.43 20.84 8.07
N LEU A 181 10.22 21.05 8.59
CA LEU A 181 9.13 20.08 8.50
C LEU A 181 8.14 20.43 7.38
N GLU A 182 7.85 19.44 6.55
CA GLU A 182 6.71 19.40 5.63
C GLU A 182 5.72 18.32 6.06
N MET A 183 4.45 18.50 5.69
CA MET A 183 3.40 17.56 6.03
C MET A 183 2.49 17.35 4.83
N VAL A 184 2.11 16.10 4.58
CA VAL A 184 1.17 15.71 3.54
C VAL A 184 0.09 14.80 4.10
N TYR A 185 -1.16 15.21 3.88
CA TYR A 185 -2.32 14.35 4.12
C TYR A 185 -2.54 13.41 2.95
N VAL A 186 -2.31 12.12 3.20
CA VAL A 186 -2.44 11.01 2.25
C VAL A 186 -3.84 10.39 2.30
N GLY A 187 -4.52 10.44 3.45
CA GLY A 187 -5.84 9.85 3.63
C GLY A 187 -5.83 8.38 4.06
N LYS A 188 -6.88 7.64 3.71
CA LYS A 188 -7.15 6.27 4.20
C LYS A 188 -7.63 5.40 3.03
N SER A 189 -7.50 4.07 3.12
CA SER A 189 -7.92 3.15 2.05
C SER A 189 -9.45 3.04 1.89
N SER A 190 -10.22 3.56 2.84
CA SER A 190 -11.67 3.39 2.95
C SER A 190 -12.37 4.70 3.29
N LYS A 191 -13.72 4.71 3.27
CA LYS A 191 -14.54 5.87 3.63
C LYS A 191 -14.26 7.12 2.76
N ARG A 192 -14.23 6.94 1.43
CA ARG A 192 -13.95 7.99 0.42
C ARG A 192 -14.64 9.33 0.71
N GLU A 193 -15.91 9.31 1.11
CA GLU A 193 -16.65 10.55 1.39
C GLU A 193 -16.16 11.30 2.63
N LYS A 194 -15.77 10.58 3.69
CA LYS A 194 -15.15 11.22 4.86
C LYS A 194 -13.80 11.81 4.51
N ILE A 195 -13.00 11.12 3.72
CA ILE A 195 -11.68 11.61 3.28
C ILE A 195 -11.84 12.94 2.53
N ARG A 196 -12.82 13.06 1.62
CA ARG A 196 -13.09 14.32 0.92
C ARG A 196 -13.37 15.48 1.87
N ARG A 197 -14.13 15.24 2.95
CA ARG A 197 -14.39 16.26 3.97
C ARG A 197 -13.11 16.65 4.71
N VAL A 198 -12.29 15.69 5.11
CA VAL A 198 -11.00 15.96 5.76
C VAL A 198 -10.07 16.75 4.83
N ILE A 199 -9.97 16.39 3.54
CA ILE A 199 -9.20 17.14 2.54
C ILE A 199 -9.69 18.59 2.44
N ALA A 200 -11.02 18.79 2.38
CA ALA A 200 -11.60 20.12 2.31
C ALA A 200 -11.25 20.95 3.55
N THR A 201 -11.39 20.38 4.75
CA THR A 201 -11.03 21.02 6.02
C THR A 201 -9.55 21.41 6.06
N ILE A 202 -8.64 20.48 5.72
CA ILE A 202 -7.19 20.72 5.70
C ILE A 202 -6.82 21.82 4.69
N THR A 203 -7.47 21.83 3.52
CA THR A 203 -7.22 22.82 2.47
C THR A 203 -7.68 24.21 2.89
N VAL A 204 -8.89 24.32 3.45
CA VAL A 204 -9.46 25.60 3.92
C VAL A 204 -8.65 26.17 5.08
N GLU A 205 -8.30 25.32 6.05
CA GLU A 205 -7.51 25.71 7.23
C GLU A 205 -6.01 25.81 6.95
N LYS A 206 -5.56 25.45 5.74
CA LYS A 206 -4.15 25.45 5.31
C LYS A 206 -3.23 24.69 6.27
N LEU A 207 -3.69 23.52 6.73
CA LEU A 207 -2.96 22.76 7.76
C LEU A 207 -1.73 22.05 7.20
N SER A 208 -1.75 21.61 5.94
CA SER A 208 -0.69 20.85 5.28
C SER A 208 -0.93 20.75 3.76
N TYR A 209 -0.02 20.11 3.04
CA TYR A 209 -0.25 19.68 1.66
C TYR A 209 -1.22 18.49 1.62
N VAL A 210 -1.97 18.32 0.52
CA VAL A 210 -3.00 17.28 0.41
C VAL A 210 -2.98 16.59 -0.95
N TRP A 211 -3.24 15.29 -0.96
CA TRP A 211 -3.57 14.59 -2.20
C TRP A 211 -5.06 14.77 -2.52
N GLN A 212 -5.34 15.62 -3.51
CA GLN A 212 -6.71 15.90 -3.96
C GLN A 212 -7.29 14.78 -4.82
N ASP A 213 -6.44 14.14 -5.62
CA ASP A 213 -6.85 13.02 -6.46
C ASP A 213 -6.93 11.72 -5.62
N LEU A 214 -8.14 11.16 -5.54
CA LEU A 214 -8.38 9.91 -4.82
C LEU A 214 -7.69 8.71 -5.48
N THR A 215 -7.30 8.82 -6.76
CA THR A 215 -6.52 7.79 -7.47
C THR A 215 -5.12 7.68 -6.87
N MET A 216 -4.48 8.79 -6.50
CA MET A 216 -3.19 8.79 -5.80
C MET A 216 -3.29 8.09 -4.44
N ILE A 217 -4.34 8.41 -3.68
CA ILE A 217 -4.63 7.78 -2.38
C ILE A 217 -4.84 6.27 -2.56
N TRP A 218 -5.67 5.88 -3.53
CA TRP A 218 -5.93 4.48 -3.84
C TRP A 218 -4.64 3.75 -4.24
N PHE A 219 -3.81 4.37 -5.07
CA PHE A 219 -2.58 3.77 -5.56
C PHE A 219 -1.56 3.58 -4.44
N PHE A 220 -1.40 4.54 -3.52
CA PHE A 220 -0.57 4.41 -2.33
C PHE A 220 -0.93 3.18 -1.49
N TRP A 221 -2.24 3.00 -1.19
CA TRP A 221 -2.69 1.83 -0.44
C TRP A 221 -2.56 0.53 -1.22
N THR A 222 -2.86 0.54 -2.51
CA THR A 222 -2.71 -0.63 -3.40
C THR A 222 -1.26 -1.06 -3.52
N ARG A 223 -0.33 -0.10 -3.55
CA ARG A 223 1.11 -0.34 -3.54
C ARG A 223 1.54 -0.98 -2.22
N LEU A 224 1.12 -0.46 -1.07
CA LEU A 224 1.40 -1.06 0.24
C LEU A 224 0.82 -2.48 0.38
N GLU A 225 -0.43 -2.69 -0.04
CA GLU A 225 -1.03 -4.03 -0.09
C GLU A 225 -0.19 -4.96 -1.00
N SER A 226 0.30 -4.45 -2.12
CA SER A 226 1.14 -5.22 -3.03
C SER A 226 2.50 -5.57 -2.44
N MET A 227 3.10 -4.71 -1.62
CA MET A 227 4.32 -5.05 -0.88
C MET A 227 4.09 -6.26 0.02
N LEU A 228 2.97 -6.29 0.75
CA LEU A 228 2.58 -7.42 1.59
C LEU A 228 2.39 -8.70 0.75
N TYR A 229 1.61 -8.64 -0.33
CA TYR A 229 1.33 -9.81 -1.16
C TYR A 229 2.56 -10.31 -1.93
N SER A 230 3.46 -9.43 -2.37
CA SER A 230 4.73 -9.78 -2.99
C SER A 230 5.63 -10.57 -2.04
N LYS A 231 5.79 -10.12 -0.79
CA LYS A 231 6.54 -10.87 0.23
C LYS A 231 5.90 -12.22 0.55
N ILE A 232 4.57 -12.29 0.63
CA ILE A 232 3.82 -13.55 0.80
C ILE A 232 4.06 -14.49 -0.38
N GLN A 233 4.03 -13.98 -1.62
CA GLN A 233 4.26 -14.74 -2.84
C GLN A 233 5.63 -15.41 -2.86
N LEU A 234 6.67 -14.70 -2.39
CA LEU A 234 8.03 -15.23 -2.25
C LEU A 234 8.21 -16.21 -1.07
N GLY A 235 7.14 -16.51 -0.32
CA GLY A 235 7.23 -17.32 0.89
C GLY A 235 7.97 -16.64 2.04
N LYS A 236 8.25 -15.33 1.92
CA LYS A 236 8.93 -14.51 2.94
C LYS A 236 7.91 -13.97 3.96
N LEU A 237 7.20 -14.88 4.62
CA LEU A 237 6.42 -14.58 5.83
C LEU A 237 7.33 -14.51 7.07
N ASP A 238 8.60 -14.11 6.90
CA ASP A 238 9.53 -14.05 8.01
C ASP A 238 9.14 -12.93 8.95
N ASP A 239 8.73 -13.29 10.16
CA ASP A 239 8.40 -12.32 11.21
C ASP A 239 9.64 -11.54 11.69
N HIS A 240 10.86 -11.91 11.27
CA HIS A 240 12.08 -11.16 11.56
C HIS A 240 12.42 -10.13 10.48
N ASP A 241 11.73 -10.11 9.33
CA ASP A 241 11.93 -9.11 8.29
C ASP A 241 11.40 -7.75 8.79
N PRO A 242 12.27 -6.76 9.10
CA PRO A 242 11.84 -5.49 9.67
C PRO A 242 10.91 -4.73 8.71
N MET A 243 11.15 -4.84 7.40
CA MET A 243 10.32 -4.18 6.39
C MET A 243 8.92 -4.80 6.34
N MET A 244 8.83 -6.12 6.46
CA MET A 244 7.53 -6.80 6.56
C MET A 244 6.74 -6.31 7.77
N GLN A 245 7.41 -6.08 8.91
CA GLN A 245 6.75 -5.53 10.11
C GLN A 245 6.24 -4.12 9.88
N GLU A 246 7.02 -3.26 9.24
CA GLU A 246 6.58 -1.89 8.94
C GLU A 246 5.41 -1.83 7.94
N ILE A 247 5.41 -2.69 6.91
CA ILE A 247 4.27 -2.85 5.99
C ILE A 247 3.01 -3.28 6.75
N LYS A 248 3.13 -4.32 7.59
CA LYS A 248 2.03 -4.84 8.41
C LYS A 248 1.47 -3.76 9.34
N LYS A 249 2.31 -3.01 10.05
CA LYS A 249 1.87 -1.93 10.96
C LYS A 249 1.06 -0.87 10.22
N LEU A 250 1.59 -0.35 9.11
CA LEU A 250 0.94 0.74 8.39
C LEU A 250 -0.42 0.33 7.81
N LEU A 251 -0.51 -0.88 7.24
CA LEU A 251 -1.77 -1.46 6.76
C LEU A 251 -2.78 -1.68 7.90
N SER A 252 -2.33 -2.00 9.10
CA SER A 252 -3.21 -2.13 10.27
C SER A 252 -3.72 -0.78 10.77
N TYR A 253 -2.84 0.23 10.88
CA TYR A 253 -3.23 1.56 11.36
C TYR A 253 -4.23 2.24 10.42
N ASP A 254 -4.12 1.98 9.12
CA ASP A 254 -5.14 2.39 8.15
C ASP A 254 -6.53 1.91 8.59
N ARG A 255 -6.68 0.68 9.08
CA ARG A 255 -7.99 0.16 9.52
C ARG A 255 -8.48 0.83 10.81
N GLU A 256 -7.59 1.06 11.77
CA GLU A 256 -7.89 1.49 13.14
C GLU A 256 -8.13 3.00 13.35
N GLY A 257 -7.95 3.82 12.32
CA GLY A 257 -8.57 5.15 12.26
C GLY A 257 -7.68 6.28 11.80
N GLY A 258 -6.39 6.23 12.14
CA GLY A 258 -5.42 7.22 11.68
C GLY A 258 -3.99 6.77 11.94
N TRP A 259 -3.07 7.35 11.17
CA TRP A 259 -1.69 6.92 11.09
C TRP A 259 -0.80 8.10 10.69
N ALA A 260 0.48 7.98 11.02
CA ALA A 260 1.52 8.89 10.57
C ALA A 260 2.84 8.14 10.34
N VAL A 261 3.59 8.58 9.34
CA VAL A 261 4.95 8.13 9.02
C VAL A 261 5.84 9.37 9.03
N LEU A 262 6.85 9.37 9.90
CA LEU A 262 7.88 10.39 9.92
C LEU A 262 9.08 9.92 9.12
N SER A 263 9.62 10.81 8.29
CA SER A 263 10.87 10.59 7.56
C SER A 263 11.78 11.81 7.67
N ASN A 264 13.08 11.58 7.46
CA ASN A 264 14.11 12.59 7.31
C ASN A 264 14.79 12.34 5.95
N GLY A 265 14.46 13.15 4.94
CA GLY A 265 14.76 12.84 3.56
C GLY A 265 14.21 11.47 3.15
N SER A 266 15.07 10.60 2.64
CA SER A 266 14.72 9.23 2.25
C SER A 266 14.48 8.29 3.44
N ASN A 267 15.10 8.56 4.59
CA ASN A 267 15.11 7.64 5.72
C ASN A 267 13.79 7.73 6.51
N VAL A 268 13.04 6.63 6.60
CA VAL A 268 11.86 6.57 7.46
C VAL A 268 12.32 6.46 8.92
N VAL A 269 11.94 7.46 9.72
CA VAL A 269 12.30 7.54 11.14
C VAL A 269 11.41 6.61 11.95
N ALA A 270 10.09 6.70 11.76
CA ALA A 270 9.14 5.86 12.47
C ALA A 270 7.74 5.85 11.83
N ASN A 271 7.02 4.74 12.03
CA ASN A 271 5.60 4.58 11.73
C ASN A 271 4.80 4.62 13.05
N GLY A 272 3.66 5.30 13.07
CA GLY A 272 2.85 5.43 14.28
C GLY A 272 1.35 5.39 14.02
N HIS A 273 0.63 4.74 14.92
CA HIS A 273 -0.82 4.85 15.03
C HIS A 273 -1.22 6.25 15.52
N LYS A 274 -2.46 6.69 15.24
CA LYS A 274 -2.96 8.02 15.63
C LYS A 274 -2.71 8.39 17.09
N THR A 275 -2.79 7.42 17.99
CA THR A 275 -2.58 7.64 19.44
C THR A 275 -1.10 7.82 19.75
N THR A 276 -0.25 6.89 19.31
CA THR A 276 1.18 6.91 19.61
C THR A 276 1.89 8.07 18.92
N ALA A 277 1.56 8.35 17.65
CA ALA A 277 2.13 9.45 16.89
C ALA A 277 1.80 10.81 17.51
N LEU A 278 0.52 11.05 17.86
CA LEU A 278 0.12 12.31 18.49
C LEU A 278 0.71 12.44 19.90
N GLN A 279 0.67 11.38 20.70
CA GLN A 279 1.22 11.40 22.06
C GLN A 279 2.71 11.70 22.07
N THR A 280 3.48 11.13 21.13
CA THR A 280 4.92 11.40 20.99
C THR A 280 5.21 12.89 20.80
N LEU A 281 4.38 13.57 20.00
CA LEU A 281 4.50 15.01 19.76
C LEU A 281 4.04 15.85 20.96
N LEU A 282 2.97 15.45 21.65
CA LEU A 282 2.49 16.14 22.85
C LEU A 282 3.49 16.05 24.01
N GLU A 283 4.20 14.93 24.11
CA GLU A 283 5.22 14.68 25.13
C GLU A 283 6.60 15.22 24.76
N TYR A 284 6.71 16.11 23.77
CA TYR A 284 7.99 16.67 23.34
C TYR A 284 8.82 17.25 24.50
N ASP A 285 8.18 17.90 25.47
CA ASP A 285 8.87 18.43 26.65
C ASP A 285 9.58 17.35 27.48
N LEU A 286 9.15 16.09 27.44
CA LEU A 286 9.76 14.98 28.16
C LEU A 286 11.03 14.45 27.50
N TRP A 287 11.19 14.65 26.18
CA TRP A 287 12.31 14.08 25.42
C TRP A 287 13.14 15.11 24.64
N LYS A 288 12.74 16.39 24.61
CA LYS A 288 13.46 17.47 23.92
C LYS A 288 14.91 17.61 24.35
N GLU A 289 15.23 17.32 25.62
CA GLU A 289 16.60 17.38 26.15
C GLU A 289 17.53 16.33 25.52
N GLN A 290 16.97 15.28 24.95
CA GLN A 290 17.73 14.25 24.24
C GLN A 290 18.09 14.67 22.81
N VAL A 291 17.37 15.63 22.22
CA VAL A 291 17.57 16.06 20.82
C VAL A 291 18.98 16.58 20.56
N PRO A 292 19.59 17.44 21.41
CA PRO A 292 20.97 17.89 21.21
C PRO A 292 22.01 16.76 21.37
N VAL A 293 21.68 15.69 22.11
CA VAL A 293 22.61 14.61 22.44
C VAL A 293 22.66 13.54 21.34
N LYS A 294 21.50 13.10 20.86
CA LYS A 294 21.39 11.97 19.90
C LYS A 294 20.72 12.32 18.58
N GLY A 295 20.34 13.58 18.38
CA GLY A 295 19.59 14.03 17.21
C GLY A 295 18.08 13.79 17.32
N PHE A 296 17.32 14.49 16.48
CA PHE A 296 15.86 14.43 16.50
C PHE A 296 15.33 13.03 16.17
N ASP A 297 15.87 12.38 15.15
CA ASP A 297 15.40 11.08 14.64
C ASP A 297 15.42 10.00 15.71
N LEU A 298 16.57 9.83 16.38
CA LEU A 298 16.72 8.85 17.45
C LEU A 298 15.92 9.22 18.70
N ALA A 299 15.80 10.52 19.02
CA ALA A 299 15.00 10.98 20.15
C ALA A 299 13.51 10.73 19.97
N PHE A 300 12.99 11.03 18.79
CA PHE A 300 11.62 10.74 18.42
C PHE A 300 11.35 9.24 18.44
N ARG A 301 12.20 8.44 17.78
CA ARG A 301 12.02 6.98 17.67
C ARG A 301 12.04 6.30 19.04
N ASP A 302 13.00 6.62 19.89
CA ASP A 302 13.12 6.01 21.22
C ASP A 302 11.90 6.34 22.10
N HIS A 303 11.41 7.59 22.04
CA HIS A 303 10.25 8.00 22.83
C HIS A 303 8.97 7.36 22.33
N GLN A 304 8.76 7.34 21.01
CA GLN A 304 7.61 6.66 20.42
C GLN A 304 7.62 5.16 20.71
N GLY A 305 8.79 4.51 20.68
CA GLY A 305 8.96 3.12 21.07
C GLY A 305 8.48 2.84 22.50
N ARG A 306 8.81 3.72 23.46
CA ARG A 306 8.33 3.59 24.84
C ARG A 306 6.81 3.71 24.96
N ILE A 307 6.19 4.66 24.24
CA ILE A 307 4.72 4.81 24.23
C ILE A 307 4.07 3.58 23.58
N HIS A 308 4.68 3.07 22.51
CA HIS A 308 4.22 1.87 21.82
C HIS A 308 4.26 0.64 22.73
N ASP A 309 5.35 0.44 23.47
CA ASP A 309 5.52 -0.68 24.42
C ASP A 309 4.47 -0.69 25.55
N ILE A 310 4.00 0.49 25.94
CA ILE A 310 2.96 0.68 26.96
C ILE A 310 1.58 0.43 26.37
N SER A 311 1.29 1.06 25.22
CA SER A 311 -0.05 1.03 24.61
C SER A 311 -0.38 -0.30 23.93
N ARG A 312 0.63 -1.02 23.43
CA ARG A 312 0.53 -2.31 22.74
C ARG A 312 -0.69 -2.39 21.82
N PRO A 313 -0.80 -1.49 20.82
CA PRO A 313 -1.92 -1.51 19.90
C PRO A 313 -2.01 -2.89 19.23
N CYS A 314 -3.23 -3.36 18.99
CA CYS A 314 -3.43 -4.60 18.27
C CYS A 314 -3.37 -4.38 16.77
N CYS A 315 -3.44 -5.47 16.01
CA CYS A 315 -3.58 -5.37 14.57
C CYS A 315 -4.76 -6.17 14.05
N ARG A 316 -5.32 -5.66 12.96
CA ARG A 316 -6.37 -6.29 12.17
C ARG A 316 -6.01 -6.27 10.69
N PHE A 317 -6.05 -7.45 10.05
CA PHE A 317 -5.86 -7.59 8.61
C PHE A 317 -7.06 -8.25 7.96
N ASP A 318 -7.76 -7.51 7.11
CA ASP A 318 -8.81 -8.07 6.27
C ASP A 318 -8.17 -8.53 4.94
N PHE A 319 -8.19 -9.85 4.69
CA PHE A 319 -7.80 -10.40 3.39
C PHE A 319 -9.08 -10.73 2.62
N PRO A 320 -9.36 -10.05 1.49
CA PRO A 320 -10.51 -10.39 0.69
C PRO A 320 -10.49 -11.88 0.33
N MET A 321 -11.61 -12.60 0.47
CA MET A 321 -11.70 -14.01 0.03
C MET A 321 -11.41 -14.19 -1.47
N THR A 322 -11.38 -13.09 -2.22
CA THR A 322 -11.07 -13.00 -3.65
C THR A 322 -9.57 -12.94 -3.95
N THR A 323 -8.70 -12.79 -2.94
CA THR A 323 -7.24 -12.83 -3.11
C THR A 323 -6.76 -14.28 -3.15
N GLY A 324 -5.99 -14.64 -4.18
CA GLY A 324 -5.64 -16.03 -4.50
C GLY A 324 -4.96 -16.78 -3.35
N ARG A 325 -3.74 -16.37 -2.97
CA ARG A 325 -2.95 -17.00 -1.89
C ARG A 325 -3.03 -16.18 -0.61
N ILE A 326 -3.90 -16.60 0.31
CA ILE A 326 -3.96 -16.08 1.68
C ILE A 326 -3.05 -16.94 2.57
N PRO A 327 -2.21 -16.36 3.44
CA PRO A 327 -1.40 -17.11 4.39
C PRO A 327 -2.21 -18.12 5.23
N GLY A 328 -1.57 -19.23 5.63
CA GLY A 328 -2.15 -20.20 6.56
C GLY A 328 -2.20 -19.66 7.99
N THR A 329 -1.12 -18.99 8.41
CA THR A 329 -0.92 -18.37 9.72
C THR A 329 -0.20 -17.03 9.54
N MET A 330 -0.36 -16.13 10.49
CA MET A 330 0.34 -14.84 10.53
C MET A 330 0.57 -14.42 11.98
N LYS A 331 1.73 -13.84 12.29
CA LYS A 331 1.93 -13.15 13.56
C LYS A 331 1.68 -11.66 13.43
N CYS A 332 1.10 -11.11 14.48
CA CYS A 332 0.86 -9.68 14.63
C CYS A 332 2.19 -8.92 14.74
N PRO A 333 2.36 -7.79 14.04
CA PRO A 333 3.59 -7.01 14.12
C PRO A 333 3.81 -6.32 15.46
N GLU A 334 2.75 -6.15 16.25
CA GLU A 334 2.81 -5.45 17.55
C GLU A 334 2.97 -6.43 18.71
N CYS A 335 2.16 -7.51 18.69
CA CYS A 335 2.06 -8.45 19.81
C CYS A 335 2.93 -9.71 19.63
N ASN A 336 3.42 -9.96 18.41
CA ASN A 336 4.13 -11.18 17.97
C ASN A 336 3.38 -12.49 18.29
N ARG A 337 2.09 -12.43 18.65
CA ARG A 337 1.22 -13.59 18.81
C ARG A 337 0.69 -14.02 17.46
N THR A 338 0.47 -15.33 17.31
CA THR A 338 -0.25 -15.89 16.16
C THR A 338 -1.66 -15.33 16.15
N MET A 339 -2.05 -14.75 15.01
CA MET A 339 -3.38 -14.19 14.81
C MET A 339 -4.36 -15.31 14.44
N GLU A 340 -5.58 -15.22 14.96
CA GLU A 340 -6.64 -16.14 14.59
C GLU A 340 -7.13 -15.85 13.17
N LYS A 341 -7.35 -16.91 12.38
CA LYS A 341 -7.75 -16.81 10.98
C LYS A 341 -9.25 -16.98 10.81
N PHE A 342 -9.93 -15.90 10.43
CA PHE A 342 -11.30 -15.90 9.91
C PHE A 342 -11.27 -15.52 8.40
N SER A 343 -12.28 -14.79 7.90
CA SER A 343 -12.15 -13.94 6.71
C SER A 343 -11.15 -12.78 6.92
N THR A 344 -10.72 -12.58 8.17
CA THR A 344 -9.83 -11.54 8.68
C THR A 344 -8.85 -12.19 9.67
N PHE A 345 -7.60 -11.71 9.74
CA PHE A 345 -6.69 -12.02 10.84
C PHE A 345 -6.85 -10.98 11.94
N LEU A 346 -7.06 -11.44 13.18
CA LEU A 346 -7.22 -10.60 14.37
C LEU A 346 -6.16 -10.96 15.43
N CYS A 347 -5.44 -9.99 15.99
CA CYS A 347 -4.59 -10.22 17.19
C CYS A 347 -5.51 -10.16 18.42
N CYS A 348 -5.49 -11.22 19.23
CA CYS A 348 -6.36 -11.39 20.38
C CYS A 348 -5.87 -10.55 21.57
N HIS A 349 -6.38 -9.32 21.72
CA HIS A 349 -6.42 -8.64 23.02
C HIS A 349 -7.77 -8.01 23.39
N ASP A 350 -8.81 -8.16 22.56
CA ASP A 350 -10.18 -7.86 22.99
C ASP A 350 -10.79 -9.12 23.63
N GLU A 351 -10.45 -9.39 24.89
CA GLU A 351 -11.36 -10.17 25.75
C GLU A 351 -12.56 -9.30 26.11
N VAL A 352 -13.40 -9.02 25.11
CA VAL A 352 -14.85 -8.98 25.28
C VAL A 352 -15.41 -9.57 23.99
N ILE A 353 -15.55 -10.89 23.98
CA ILE A 353 -16.48 -11.55 23.07
C ILE A 353 -17.87 -11.22 23.63
N PRO A 354 -18.72 -10.40 22.98
CA PRO A 354 -20.13 -10.39 23.33
C PRO A 354 -20.68 -11.73 22.89
N ASP A 355 -21.22 -12.47 23.84
CA ASP A 355 -21.70 -13.85 23.73
C ASP A 355 -22.97 -14.02 22.85
N GLU A 356 -23.13 -13.21 21.79
CA GLU A 356 -24.36 -13.15 20.98
C GLU A 356 -24.21 -13.62 19.53
N LEU A 357 -23.10 -14.28 19.16
CA LEU A 357 -22.98 -14.93 17.84
C LEU A 357 -23.21 -16.45 17.84
N PHE A 358 -23.75 -16.99 18.93
CA PHE A 358 -24.27 -18.36 18.98
C PHE A 358 -25.78 -18.39 19.25
N LYS A 359 -26.58 -17.87 18.31
CA LYS A 359 -27.95 -18.34 18.07
C LYS A 359 -28.28 -18.35 16.59
#